data_AF-A0A916DJ71-F1
#
_entry.id   AF-A0A916DJ71-F1
#
_cell.length_a   1.000
_cell.length_b   1.000
_cell.length_c   1.000
_cell.angle_alpha   90.00
_cell.angle_beta   90.00
_cell.angle_gamma   90.00
#
_symmetry.space_group_name_H-M   'P 1'
#
loop_
_entity.id
_entity.type
_entity.pdbx_description
1 polymer ?
#
loop_
_entity_poly.entity_id
_entity_poly.type
_entity_poly.pdbx_seq_one_letter_code
_entity_poly.pdbx_strand_id
1 'polypeptide(L)'
;MKTEQIEKAIEQIRLLPNARVDCGTGQGRDRFLAQLGSHASAPEMLELPFEWHVTEADKCLTQIETLIKPYSLPDDYLVFLKFHGGFTISNEGSYFASLGLGPMAEEWYPYLAGRVGYYESGFLKIGTLRLRDPYENKFMYVWFLLDLGGEIQRDCIIGLSMWKLGLLNLQDALREPQSCSFCWSRIAGSFTEWLQTAASTEGRFGYV
;
A
#
# COMPACT_ATOMS: atom_id res chain seq x y z
N MET A 1 14.87 1.25 -16.29
CA MET A 1 14.74 2.56 -15.63
C MET A 1 13.68 2.59 -14.50
N LYS A 2 12.37 2.46 -14.75
CA LYS A 2 11.37 2.48 -13.66
C LYS A 2 11.51 1.30 -12.66
N THR A 3 11.71 0.07 -13.16
CA THR A 3 11.92 -1.12 -12.32
C THR A 3 13.15 -0.98 -11.41
N GLU A 4 14.28 -0.50 -11.94
CA GLU A 4 15.51 -0.29 -11.15
C GLU A 4 15.32 0.76 -10.04
N GLN A 5 14.48 1.78 -10.26
CA GLN A 5 14.17 2.78 -9.25
C GLN A 5 13.30 2.22 -8.12
N ILE A 6 12.34 1.36 -8.46
CA ILE A 6 11.51 0.64 -7.47
C ILE A 6 12.40 -0.30 -6.65
N GLU A 7 13.22 -1.11 -7.31
CA GLU A 7 14.15 -2.03 -6.63
C GLU A 7 15.07 -1.27 -5.68
N LYS A 8 15.66 -0.15 -6.13
CA LYS A 8 16.51 0.69 -5.28
C LYS A 8 15.76 1.22 -4.06
N ALA A 9 14.54 1.70 -4.22
CA ALA A 9 13.73 2.20 -3.10
C ALA A 9 13.36 1.07 -2.12
N ILE A 10 13.02 -0.11 -2.64
CA ILE A 10 12.70 -1.29 -1.84
C ILE A 10 13.92 -1.79 -1.07
N GLU A 11 15.10 -1.85 -1.68
CA GLU A 11 16.34 -2.21 -0.97
C GLU A 11 16.66 -1.21 0.13
N GLN A 12 16.43 0.10 -0.09
CA GLN A 12 16.56 1.09 0.97
C GLN A 12 15.58 0.83 2.12
N ILE A 13 14.33 0.46 1.82
CA ILE A 13 13.34 0.08 2.84
C ILE A 13 13.78 -1.18 3.60
N ARG A 14 14.31 -2.21 2.91
CA ARG A 14 14.80 -3.44 3.55
C ARG A 14 15.92 -3.18 4.57
N LEU A 15 16.70 -2.13 4.36
CA LEU A 15 17.79 -1.73 5.26
C LEU A 15 17.31 -0.97 6.50
N LEU A 16 16.04 -0.55 6.55
CA LEU A 16 15.50 0.16 7.71
C LEU A 16 15.29 -0.80 8.89
N PRO A 17 15.57 -0.35 10.12
CA PRO A 17 15.23 -1.12 11.32
C PRO A 17 13.73 -1.43 11.35
N ASN A 18 13.39 -2.69 11.66
CA ASN A 18 12.01 -3.16 11.80
C ASN A 18 11.13 -3.01 10.52
N ALA A 19 11.75 -2.83 9.36
CA ALA A 19 11.04 -2.96 8.10
C ALA A 19 10.90 -4.43 7.70
N ARG A 20 9.79 -4.77 7.06
CA ARG A 20 9.55 -6.08 6.43
C ARG A 20 9.00 -5.84 5.05
N VAL A 21 9.64 -6.43 4.04
CA VAL A 21 9.21 -6.32 2.65
C VAL A 21 8.91 -7.71 2.12
N ASP A 22 7.75 -7.85 1.49
CA ASP A 22 7.31 -9.10 0.91
C ASP A 22 8.12 -9.49 -0.33
N CYS A 23 8.09 -10.78 -0.60
CA CYS A 23 8.49 -11.40 -1.84
C CYS A 23 7.18 -11.68 -2.58
N GLY A 24 6.91 -10.91 -3.63
CA GLY A 24 5.84 -11.24 -4.56
C GLY A 24 6.16 -12.52 -5.33
N THR A 25 5.15 -13.14 -5.94
CA THR A 25 5.32 -14.36 -6.75
C THR A 25 6.28 -14.17 -7.92
N GLY A 26 6.44 -12.92 -8.40
CA GLY A 26 7.41 -12.55 -9.43
C GLY A 26 8.88 -12.73 -9.03
N GLN A 27 9.22 -12.82 -7.75
CA GLN A 27 10.60 -13.11 -7.31
C GLN A 27 11.00 -14.58 -7.42
N GLY A 28 10.06 -15.44 -7.80
CA GLY A 28 10.27 -16.87 -7.97
C GLY A 28 9.94 -17.69 -6.72
N ARG A 29 9.72 -18.99 -6.96
CA ARG A 29 9.24 -19.98 -6.00
C ARG A 29 10.04 -19.99 -4.70
N ASP A 30 11.37 -20.08 -4.79
CA ASP A 30 12.21 -20.32 -3.62
C ASP A 30 12.17 -19.15 -2.64
N ARG A 31 12.23 -17.91 -3.16
CA ARG A 31 12.17 -16.69 -2.33
C ARG A 31 10.80 -16.51 -1.69
N PHE A 32 9.73 -16.75 -2.45
CA PHE A 32 8.37 -16.67 -1.96
C PHE A 32 8.13 -17.70 -0.84
N LEU A 33 8.44 -18.97 -1.10
CA LEU A 33 8.22 -20.05 -0.13
C LEU A 33 9.13 -19.94 1.10
N ALA A 34 10.37 -19.46 0.95
CA ALA A 34 11.26 -19.22 2.07
C ALA A 34 10.71 -18.13 3.01
N GLN A 35 10.22 -17.00 2.45
CA GLN A 35 9.58 -15.97 3.27
C GLN A 35 8.29 -16.50 3.91
N LEU A 36 7.47 -17.21 3.13
CA LEU A 36 6.26 -17.81 3.64
C LEU A 36 6.55 -18.75 4.82
N GLY A 37 7.59 -19.58 4.72
CA GLY A 37 8.03 -20.50 5.77
C GLY A 37 8.49 -19.81 7.06
N SER A 38 8.94 -18.56 6.96
CA SER A 38 9.30 -17.75 8.13
C SER A 38 8.09 -17.18 8.88
N HIS A 39 6.88 -17.26 8.29
CA HIS A 39 5.66 -16.71 8.87
C HIS A 39 4.91 -17.78 9.70
N ALA A 40 5.16 -17.79 11.01
CA ALA A 40 4.62 -18.80 11.93
C ALA A 40 3.08 -18.85 12.04
N SER A 41 2.36 -17.86 11.50
CA SER A 41 0.91 -17.73 11.63
C SER A 41 0.11 -18.31 10.45
N ALA A 42 0.76 -18.85 9.41
CA ALA A 42 0.07 -19.38 8.23
C ALA A 42 0.59 -20.78 7.80
N PRO A 43 0.64 -21.78 8.70
CA PRO A 43 1.17 -23.11 8.39
C PRO A 43 0.38 -23.82 7.28
N GLU A 44 -0.94 -23.64 7.22
CA GLU A 44 -1.82 -24.24 6.20
C GLU A 44 -1.48 -23.74 4.78
N MET A 45 -0.98 -22.52 4.66
CA MET A 45 -0.67 -21.94 3.36
C MET A 45 0.65 -22.45 2.77
N LEU A 46 1.53 -23.01 3.60
CA LEU A 46 2.72 -23.73 3.16
C LEU A 46 2.39 -25.08 2.50
N GLU A 47 1.22 -25.64 2.81
CA GLU A 47 0.76 -26.90 2.21
C GLU A 47 0.23 -26.70 0.78
N LEU A 48 -0.11 -25.45 0.42
CA LEU A 48 -0.58 -25.11 -0.92
C LEU A 48 0.60 -25.04 -1.92
N PRO A 49 0.43 -25.59 -3.14
CA PRO A 49 1.42 -25.44 -4.20
C PRO A 49 1.72 -23.98 -4.52
N PHE A 50 2.97 -23.67 -4.90
CA PHE A 50 3.36 -22.31 -5.30
C PHE A 50 2.46 -21.77 -6.43
N GLU A 51 2.03 -22.63 -7.34
CA GLU A 51 1.15 -22.32 -8.47
C GLU A 51 -0.24 -21.85 -8.02
N TRP A 52 -0.70 -22.30 -6.85
CA TRP A 52 -1.93 -21.81 -6.24
C TRP A 52 -1.78 -20.33 -5.85
N HIS A 53 -0.66 -19.95 -5.22
CA HIS A 53 -0.37 -18.57 -4.82
C HIS A 53 -0.23 -17.63 -6.02
N VAL A 54 0.36 -18.12 -7.12
CA VAL A 54 0.40 -17.38 -8.40
C VAL A 54 -1.02 -17.14 -8.92
N THR A 55 -1.82 -18.20 -8.99
CA THR A 55 -3.20 -18.14 -9.47
C THR A 55 -4.04 -17.18 -8.63
N GLU A 56 -3.86 -17.18 -7.31
CA GLU A 56 -4.61 -16.31 -6.41
C GLU A 56 -4.18 -14.84 -6.53
N ALA A 57 -2.88 -14.57 -6.67
CA ALA A 57 -2.38 -13.23 -6.95
C ALA A 57 -2.96 -12.67 -8.27
N ASP A 58 -3.00 -13.48 -9.33
CA ASP A 58 -3.55 -13.10 -10.63
C ASP A 58 -5.07 -12.83 -10.56
N LYS A 59 -5.83 -13.63 -9.80
CA LYS A 59 -7.25 -13.37 -9.56
C LYS A 59 -7.45 -12.06 -8.82
N CYS A 60 -6.69 -11.79 -7.77
CA CYS A 60 -6.79 -10.53 -7.02
C CYS A 60 -6.47 -9.34 -7.91
N LEU A 61 -5.42 -9.43 -8.74
CA LEU A 61 -5.09 -8.38 -9.69
C LEU A 61 -6.24 -8.15 -10.69
N THR A 62 -6.81 -9.22 -11.25
CA THR A 62 -7.96 -9.14 -12.17
C THR A 62 -9.19 -8.50 -11.50
N GLN A 63 -9.43 -8.79 -10.22
CA GLN A 63 -10.51 -8.18 -9.44
C GLN A 63 -10.27 -6.69 -9.24
N ILE A 64 -9.05 -6.28 -8.88
CA ILE A 64 -8.67 -4.86 -8.76
C ILE A 64 -8.86 -4.16 -10.11
N GLU A 65 -8.32 -4.71 -11.19
CA GLU A 65 -8.44 -4.15 -12.55
C GLU A 65 -9.89 -4.01 -13.01
N THR A 66 -10.76 -4.94 -12.59
CA THR A 66 -12.21 -4.85 -12.87
C THR A 66 -12.86 -3.76 -12.03
N LEU A 67 -12.51 -3.66 -10.76
CA LEU A 67 -13.06 -2.70 -9.80
C LEU A 67 -12.73 -1.26 -10.19
N ILE A 68 -11.50 -1.00 -10.66
CA ILE A 68 -11.03 0.34 -10.98
C ILE A 68 -11.47 0.84 -12.37
N LYS A 69 -12.22 0.06 -13.16
CA LYS A 69 -12.69 0.52 -14.48
C LYS A 69 -13.49 1.82 -14.33
N PRO A 70 -13.30 2.80 -15.23
CA PRO A 70 -12.56 2.73 -16.50
C PRO A 70 -11.05 3.01 -16.41
N TYR A 71 -10.49 3.14 -15.20
CA TYR A 71 -9.09 3.49 -14.98
C TYR A 71 -8.17 2.26 -15.05
N SER A 72 -6.86 2.50 -14.96
CA SER A 72 -5.80 1.49 -15.00
C SER A 72 -4.78 1.73 -13.90
N LEU A 73 -4.20 0.66 -13.36
CA LEU A 73 -3.07 0.79 -12.42
C LEU A 73 -1.83 1.34 -13.14
N PRO A 74 -1.04 2.20 -12.50
CA PRO A 74 0.27 2.61 -12.99
C PRO A 74 1.25 1.43 -13.09
N ASP A 75 2.11 1.44 -14.11
CA ASP A 75 3.10 0.37 -14.35
C ASP A 75 4.04 0.13 -13.16
N ASP A 76 4.43 1.19 -12.44
CA ASP A 76 5.31 1.07 -11.29
C ASP A 76 4.61 0.39 -10.11
N TYR A 77 3.33 0.66 -9.89
CA TYR A 77 2.56 -0.08 -8.89
C TYR A 77 2.35 -1.55 -9.30
N LEU A 78 2.10 -1.84 -10.58
CA LEU A 78 2.01 -3.21 -11.08
C LEU A 78 3.31 -4.01 -10.85
N VAL A 79 4.47 -3.40 -11.10
CA VAL A 79 5.78 -4.00 -10.81
C VAL A 79 5.89 -4.29 -9.31
N PHE A 80 5.52 -3.34 -8.46
CA PHE A 80 5.54 -3.53 -7.01
C PHE A 80 4.63 -4.67 -6.54
N LEU A 81 3.39 -4.73 -7.02
CA LEU A 81 2.45 -5.81 -6.68
C LEU A 81 3.02 -7.18 -7.07
N LYS A 82 3.61 -7.29 -8.26
CA LYS A 82 4.17 -8.54 -8.78
C LYS A 82 5.41 -9.02 -8.03
N PHE A 83 6.33 -8.11 -7.70
CA PHE A 83 7.65 -8.48 -7.19
C PHE A 83 7.82 -8.24 -5.69
N HIS A 84 7.10 -7.32 -5.07
CA HIS A 84 7.41 -6.90 -3.70
C HIS A 84 6.26 -7.07 -2.72
N GLY A 85 5.07 -7.46 -3.16
CA GLY A 85 3.99 -8.04 -2.33
C GLY A 85 3.42 -7.16 -1.21
N GLY A 86 3.98 -5.99 -0.92
CA GLY A 86 3.66 -5.17 0.24
C GLY A 86 4.88 -4.97 1.15
N PHE A 87 4.78 -4.03 2.08
CA PHE A 87 5.79 -3.90 3.13
C PHE A 87 5.26 -3.16 4.34
N THR A 88 5.96 -3.30 5.46
CA THR A 88 5.69 -2.59 6.70
C THR A 88 6.96 -1.94 7.24
N ILE A 89 6.80 -0.83 7.96
CA ILE A 89 7.87 -0.16 8.72
C ILE A 89 7.31 0.14 10.12
N SER A 90 7.90 -0.45 11.15
CA SER A 90 7.44 -0.33 12.54
C SER A 90 8.43 0.46 13.41
N ASN A 91 7.97 1.56 13.99
CA ASN A 91 8.74 2.39 14.92
C ASN A 91 7.99 2.51 16.25
N GLU A 92 8.65 3.03 17.29
CA GLU A 92 8.07 3.14 18.65
C GLU A 92 6.74 3.92 18.69
N GLY A 93 6.59 4.93 17.83
CA GLY A 93 5.38 5.76 17.74
C GLY A 93 4.61 5.61 16.43
N SER A 94 5.05 4.76 15.50
CA SER A 94 4.42 4.68 14.17
C SER A 94 4.45 3.29 13.57
N TYR A 95 3.44 2.97 12.77
CA TYR A 95 3.37 1.75 11.96
C TYR A 95 2.86 2.12 10.58
N PHE A 96 3.71 1.95 9.58
CA PHE A 96 3.36 2.14 8.18
C PHE A 96 3.21 0.78 7.50
N ALA A 97 2.15 0.63 6.72
CA ALA A 97 1.91 -0.54 5.87
C ALA A 97 1.57 -0.07 4.44
N SER A 98 2.33 -0.57 3.47
CA SER A 98 1.96 -0.55 2.06
C SER A 98 1.22 -1.83 1.72
N LEU A 99 0.05 -1.67 1.10
CA LEU A 99 -0.77 -2.79 0.64
C LEU A 99 -0.16 -3.39 -0.63
N GLY A 100 -0.24 -4.71 -0.76
CA GLY A 100 0.28 -5.43 -1.92
C GLY A 100 -0.30 -6.84 -2.02
N LEU A 101 0.27 -7.65 -2.92
CA LEU A 101 -0.11 -9.05 -3.15
C LEU A 101 1.04 -9.98 -2.72
N GLY A 102 1.14 -10.22 -1.42
CA GLY A 102 2.26 -10.93 -0.82
C GLY A 102 1.92 -11.65 0.47
N PRO A 103 2.82 -12.52 0.95
CA PRO A 103 2.58 -13.40 2.09
C PRO A 103 2.70 -12.72 3.46
N MET A 104 2.95 -11.41 3.57
CA MET A 104 2.91 -10.68 4.85
C MET A 104 2.10 -9.37 4.82
N ALA A 105 1.72 -8.84 3.67
CA ALA A 105 0.73 -7.77 3.59
C ALA A 105 -0.58 -8.26 4.22
N GLU A 106 -1.10 -7.49 5.18
CA GLU A 106 -2.23 -7.81 6.06
C GLU A 106 -3.31 -8.69 5.37
N GLU A 107 -3.52 -9.90 5.91
CA GLU A 107 -4.47 -10.91 5.38
C GLU A 107 -4.50 -11.00 3.83
N TRP A 108 -3.32 -11.21 3.27
CA TRP A 108 -2.94 -12.13 2.19
C TRP A 108 -3.53 -11.97 0.78
N TYR A 109 -4.82 -11.70 0.59
CA TYR A 109 -5.47 -11.65 -0.74
C TYR A 109 -6.80 -10.87 -0.73
N PRO A 110 -7.70 -11.02 0.28
CA PRO A 110 -8.98 -10.30 0.29
C PRO A 110 -8.92 -8.78 0.54
N TYR A 111 -7.80 -8.24 1.03
CA TYR A 111 -7.75 -6.84 1.45
C TYR A 111 -7.92 -5.84 0.29
N LEU A 112 -7.32 -6.12 -0.87
CA LEU A 112 -7.45 -5.27 -2.06
C LEU A 112 -8.69 -5.60 -2.90
N ALA A 113 -9.18 -6.84 -2.84
CA ALA A 113 -10.24 -7.33 -3.72
C ALA A 113 -11.67 -7.20 -3.19
N GLY A 114 -11.88 -7.02 -1.87
CA GLY A 114 -13.23 -7.18 -1.31
C GLY A 114 -13.68 -6.21 -0.22
N ARG A 115 -12.79 -5.48 0.49
CA ARG A 115 -13.22 -4.72 1.67
C ARG A 115 -12.67 -3.32 1.88
N VAL A 116 -11.56 -2.89 1.29
CA VAL A 116 -11.07 -1.53 1.53
C VAL A 116 -10.36 -0.95 0.32
N GLY A 117 -10.89 0.16 -0.19
CA GLY A 117 -10.04 1.25 -0.67
C GLY A 117 -10.23 1.76 -2.08
N TYR A 118 -11.11 1.20 -2.90
CA TYR A 118 -11.52 1.88 -4.13
C TYR A 118 -12.71 2.79 -3.85
N TYR A 119 -12.63 4.03 -4.34
CA TYR A 119 -13.68 5.03 -4.22
C TYR A 119 -14.18 5.41 -5.62
N GLU A 120 -15.48 5.69 -5.75
CA GLU A 120 -16.13 5.99 -7.03
C GLU A 120 -15.46 7.11 -7.83
N SER A 121 -14.75 8.02 -7.16
CA SER A 121 -13.97 9.10 -7.76
C SER A 121 -12.58 8.69 -8.28
N GLY A 122 -12.30 7.39 -8.40
CA GLY A 122 -11.04 6.89 -8.97
C GLY A 122 -9.86 6.89 -7.99
N PHE A 123 -10.09 6.98 -6.68
CA PHE A 123 -9.03 6.82 -5.68
C PHE A 123 -8.89 5.35 -5.27
N LEU A 124 -7.66 4.87 -5.18
CA LEU A 124 -7.32 3.54 -4.68
C LEU A 124 -6.42 3.63 -3.45
N LYS A 125 -6.84 3.06 -2.33
CA LYS A 125 -6.00 2.95 -1.13
C LYS A 125 -4.86 1.98 -1.35
N ILE A 126 -3.64 2.45 -1.13
CA ILE A 126 -2.41 1.68 -1.32
C ILE A 126 -1.57 1.58 -0.04
N GLY A 127 -1.95 2.29 1.04
CA GLY A 127 -1.23 2.20 2.30
C GLY A 127 -1.95 2.88 3.47
N THR A 128 -1.45 2.59 4.66
CA THR A 128 -1.91 3.19 5.92
C THR A 128 -0.71 3.51 6.80
N LEU A 129 -0.67 4.71 7.36
CA LEU A 129 0.23 5.07 8.45
C LEU A 129 -0.60 5.25 9.72
N ARG A 130 -0.26 4.50 10.76
CA ARG A 130 -0.77 4.63 12.12
C ARG A 130 0.28 5.36 12.96
N LEU A 131 -0.11 6.42 13.65
CA LEU A 131 0.73 7.23 14.52
C LEU A 131 0.13 7.22 15.92
N ARG A 132 0.97 7.11 16.95
CA ARG A 132 0.54 7.29 18.32
C ARG A 132 0.29 8.78 18.56
N ASP A 133 -0.88 9.12 19.07
CA ASP A 133 -1.14 10.48 19.53
C ASP A 133 -0.35 10.71 20.84
N PRO A 134 0.47 11.78 20.92
CA PRO A 134 1.28 12.05 22.12
C PRO A 134 0.44 12.60 23.28
N TYR A 135 -0.76 13.13 23.02
CA TYR A 135 -1.64 13.75 24.01
C TYR A 135 -2.78 12.84 24.42
N GLU A 136 -3.35 12.12 23.46
CA GLU A 136 -4.39 11.12 23.70
C GLU A 136 -3.78 9.73 23.59
N ASN A 137 -4.09 8.77 24.46
CA ASN A 137 -3.62 7.39 24.32
C ASN A 137 -4.38 6.65 23.19
N LYS A 138 -4.47 7.28 22.01
CA LYS A 138 -5.19 6.86 20.81
C LYS A 138 -4.21 6.83 19.63
N PHE A 139 -4.68 6.25 18.53
CA PHE A 139 -3.94 6.24 17.27
C PHE A 139 -4.58 7.17 16.25
N MET A 140 -3.74 7.97 15.62
CA MET A 140 -4.05 8.74 14.43
C MET A 140 -3.75 7.91 13.18
N TYR A 141 -4.56 8.07 12.14
CA TYR A 141 -4.40 7.33 10.89
C TYR A 141 -4.31 8.27 9.70
N VAL A 142 -3.35 8.00 8.82
CA VAL A 142 -3.25 8.59 7.48
C VAL A 142 -3.48 7.47 6.47
N TRP A 143 -4.39 7.68 5.54
CA TRP A 143 -4.59 6.77 4.40
C TRP A 143 -3.86 7.32 3.18
N PHE A 144 -3.12 6.46 2.50
CA PHE A 144 -2.48 6.81 1.24
C PHE A 144 -3.33 6.31 0.09
N LEU A 145 -3.76 7.25 -0.75
CA LEU A 145 -4.65 7.01 -1.87
C LEU A 145 -3.93 7.39 -3.17
N LEU A 146 -3.93 6.47 -4.13
CA LEU A 146 -3.50 6.67 -5.50
C LEU A 146 -4.65 7.24 -6.33
N ASP A 147 -4.42 8.38 -6.98
CA ASP A 147 -5.39 9.06 -7.83
C ASP A 147 -5.38 8.49 -9.26
N LEU A 148 -6.23 7.50 -9.53
CA LEU A 148 -6.37 6.89 -10.86
C LEU A 148 -7.25 7.74 -11.78
N GLY A 149 -8.21 8.47 -11.19
CA GLY A 149 -9.19 9.30 -11.90
C GLY A 149 -8.63 10.63 -12.41
N GLY A 150 -7.59 11.13 -11.75
CA GLY A 150 -7.01 12.44 -12.03
C GLY A 150 -7.79 13.60 -11.43
N GLU A 151 -8.53 13.37 -10.34
CA GLU A 151 -9.30 14.41 -9.63
C GLU A 151 -8.39 15.48 -8.99
N ILE A 152 -7.16 15.10 -8.66
CA ILE A 152 -6.10 16.00 -8.19
C ILE A 152 -4.98 16.06 -9.22
N GLN A 153 -4.37 14.90 -9.51
CA GLN A 153 -3.39 14.69 -10.56
C GLN A 153 -3.24 13.19 -10.76
N ARG A 154 -3.45 12.72 -11.99
CA ARG A 154 -3.37 11.30 -12.32
C ARG A 154 -2.04 10.70 -11.87
N ASP A 155 -2.13 9.49 -11.30
CA ASP A 155 -1.06 8.66 -10.75
C ASP A 155 -0.35 9.24 -9.51
N CYS A 156 -0.79 10.40 -9.01
CA CYS A 156 -0.23 10.96 -7.78
C CYS A 156 -0.78 10.23 -6.55
N ILE A 157 -0.06 10.37 -5.43
CA ILE A 157 -0.47 9.78 -4.16
C ILE A 157 -0.74 10.90 -3.16
N ILE A 158 -1.91 10.85 -2.55
CA ILE A 158 -2.32 11.75 -1.48
C ILE A 158 -2.31 11.04 -0.13
N GLY A 159 -2.01 11.80 0.92
CA GLY A 159 -2.15 11.38 2.31
C GLY A 159 -3.37 12.06 2.88
N LEU A 160 -4.34 11.26 3.31
CA LEU A 160 -5.61 11.71 3.87
C LEU A 160 -5.59 11.50 5.39
N SER A 161 -5.62 12.59 6.15
CA SER A 161 -5.58 12.55 7.62
C SER A 161 -6.97 12.24 8.17
N MET A 162 -7.18 11.03 8.69
CA MET A 162 -8.50 10.57 9.13
C MET A 162 -9.04 11.35 10.32
N TRP A 163 -8.19 11.94 11.14
CA TRP A 163 -8.62 12.80 12.24
C TRP A 163 -9.12 14.17 11.77
N LYS A 164 -8.60 14.68 10.64
CA LYS A 164 -9.05 15.96 10.06
C LYS A 164 -10.39 15.81 9.33
N LEU A 165 -10.71 14.61 8.88
CA LEU A 165 -12.03 14.31 8.31
C LEU A 165 -13.15 14.52 9.35
N GLY A 166 -12.89 14.28 10.64
CA GLY A 166 -13.88 14.51 11.69
C GLY A 166 -15.17 13.75 11.45
N LEU A 167 -16.29 14.48 11.25
CA LEU A 167 -17.61 13.93 10.93
C LEU A 167 -17.90 13.85 9.42
N LEU A 168 -17.00 14.32 8.55
CA LEU A 168 -17.20 14.26 7.11
C LEU A 168 -17.17 12.81 6.64
N ASN A 169 -18.13 12.48 5.77
CA ASN A 169 -18.12 11.22 5.07
C ASN A 169 -16.92 11.20 4.11
N LEU A 170 -16.07 10.18 4.25
CA LEU A 170 -14.91 9.96 3.40
C LEU A 170 -15.25 9.96 1.91
N GLN A 171 -16.35 9.32 1.52
CA GLN A 171 -16.76 9.29 0.11
C GLN A 171 -17.05 10.70 -0.42
N ASP A 172 -17.69 11.54 0.39
CA ASP A 172 -18.03 12.90 -0.01
C ASP A 172 -16.75 13.76 -0.11
N ALA A 173 -15.81 13.59 0.83
CA ALA A 173 -14.51 14.26 0.77
C ALA A 173 -13.69 13.88 -0.47
N LEU A 174 -13.84 12.63 -0.96
CA LEU A 174 -13.15 12.16 -2.16
C LEU A 174 -13.91 12.44 -3.46
N ARG A 175 -15.22 12.71 -3.42
CA ARG A 175 -16.00 13.16 -4.59
C ARG A 175 -15.67 14.59 -4.99
N GLU A 176 -15.38 15.45 -4.01
CA GLU A 176 -14.98 16.84 -4.23
C GLU A 176 -13.71 17.19 -3.43
N PRO A 177 -12.55 16.62 -3.81
CA PRO A 177 -11.32 16.77 -3.01
C PRO A 177 -10.90 18.24 -2.85
N GLN A 178 -11.19 19.11 -3.82
CA GLN A 178 -10.85 20.53 -3.74
C GLN A 178 -11.58 21.24 -2.58
N SER A 179 -12.85 20.89 -2.35
CA SER A 179 -13.67 21.39 -1.24
C SER A 179 -13.16 20.92 0.13
N CYS A 180 -12.37 19.85 0.16
CA CYS A 180 -11.80 19.24 1.36
C CYS A 180 -10.26 19.30 1.41
N SER A 181 -9.64 20.29 0.76
CA SER A 181 -8.17 20.43 0.70
C SER A 181 -7.46 20.53 2.05
N PHE A 182 -8.17 20.83 3.13
CA PHE A 182 -7.61 20.85 4.49
C PHE A 182 -7.35 19.44 5.07
N CYS A 183 -8.01 18.39 4.57
CA CYS A 183 -7.92 17.04 5.12
C CYS A 183 -6.92 16.13 4.40
N TRP A 184 -6.41 16.54 3.24
CA TRP A 184 -5.42 15.78 2.47
C TRP A 184 -4.23 16.63 2.05
N SER A 185 -3.14 15.97 1.66
CA SER A 185 -1.96 16.59 1.05
C SER A 185 -1.38 15.68 -0.02
N ARG A 186 -0.88 16.24 -1.12
CA ARG A 186 -0.13 15.47 -2.12
C ARG A 186 1.22 15.06 -1.53
N ILE A 187 1.48 13.76 -1.49
CA ILE A 187 2.68 13.15 -0.90
C ILE A 187 3.73 12.88 -1.97
N ALA A 188 3.30 12.39 -3.14
CA ALA A 188 4.19 12.04 -4.24
C ALA A 188 3.50 12.22 -5.60
N GLY A 189 4.27 12.45 -6.66
CA GLY A 189 3.79 12.53 -8.04
C GLY A 189 3.68 11.17 -8.75
N SER A 190 4.21 10.10 -8.16
CA SER A 190 4.12 8.72 -8.66
C SER A 190 4.27 7.71 -7.52
N PHE A 191 3.96 6.44 -7.80
CA PHE A 191 4.18 5.35 -6.83
C PHE A 191 5.67 5.17 -6.50
N THR A 192 6.54 5.28 -7.50
CA THR A 192 8.00 5.21 -7.29
C THR A 192 8.50 6.30 -6.35
N GLU A 193 8.06 7.55 -6.52
CA GLU A 193 8.40 8.66 -5.61
C GLU A 193 7.86 8.45 -4.20
N TRP A 194 6.69 7.83 -4.07
CA TRP A 194 6.12 7.50 -2.76
C TRP A 194 6.96 6.45 -2.02
N LEU A 195 7.46 5.41 -2.71
CA LEU A 195 8.39 4.46 -2.11
C LEU A 195 9.69 5.14 -1.64
N GLN A 196 10.24 6.04 -2.45
CA GLN A 196 11.44 6.80 -2.09
C GLN A 196 11.20 7.71 -0.88
N THR A 197 10.02 8.31 -0.80
CA THR A 197 9.60 9.12 0.36
C THR A 197 9.43 8.23 1.60
N ALA A 198 8.85 7.04 1.46
CA ALA A 198 8.74 6.07 2.54
C ALA A 198 10.13 5.66 3.06
N ALA A 199 11.06 5.34 2.14
CA ALA A 199 12.43 4.97 2.48
C ALA A 199 13.18 6.08 3.24
N SER A 200 13.11 7.31 2.73
CA SER A 200 13.81 8.46 3.31
C SER A 200 13.21 9.00 4.61
N THR A 201 11.94 8.69 4.89
CA THR A 201 11.23 9.17 6.09
C THR A 201 10.89 8.06 7.08
N GLU A 202 11.41 6.84 6.86
CA GLU A 202 11.09 5.65 7.66
C GLU A 202 9.57 5.40 7.75
N GLY A 203 8.86 5.63 6.64
CA GLY A 203 7.42 5.47 6.53
C GLY A 203 6.58 6.58 7.21
N ARG A 204 7.19 7.67 7.69
CA ARG A 204 6.47 8.76 8.37
C ARG A 204 5.92 9.83 7.43
N PHE A 205 6.49 10.02 6.25
CA PHE A 205 6.05 11.02 5.24
C PHE A 205 5.89 12.45 5.78
N GLY A 206 6.66 12.82 6.81
CA GLY A 206 6.57 14.13 7.48
C GLY A 206 5.45 14.25 8.52
N TYR A 207 4.69 13.20 8.78
CA TYR A 207 3.77 13.13 9.90
C TYR A 207 4.53 12.70 11.16
N VAL A 208 4.49 13.54 12.20
CA VAL A 208 5.14 13.34 13.51
C VAL A 208 4.14 13.45 14.64
#